data_AF-A0A0Q8R139-F1
#
_entry.id   AF-A0A0Q8R139-F1
#
_cell.length_a   1.000
_cell.length_b   1.000
_cell.length_c   1.000
_cell.angle_alpha   90.00
_cell.angle_beta   90.00
_cell.angle_gamma   90.00
#
_symmetry.space_group_name_H-M   'P 1'
#
loop_
_entity.id
_entity.type
_entity.pdbx_description
1 polymer ?
#
loop_
_entity_poly.entity_id
_entity_poly.type
_entity_poly.pdbx_seq_one_letter_code
_entity_poly.pdbx_strand_id
1 'polypeptide(L)'
;MKREAIRQLKRAVSDGNDAQAMQVLLERSVRFGHKRLALLRCLQAEQLGVKVMPETLHYCQQVADRMAPAELQRVIRQAMTATVRRKLIN
;
A
#
# COMPACT_ATOMS: atom_id res chain seq x y z
N MET A 1 -7.40 -4.70 15.96
CA MET A 1 -5.93 -4.83 15.92
C MET A 1 -5.28 -3.72 16.74
N LYS A 2 -4.39 -4.08 17.68
CA LYS A 2 -3.65 -3.15 18.55
C LYS A 2 -2.59 -2.38 17.76
N ARG A 3 -2.14 -1.22 18.27
CA ARG A 3 -1.12 -0.37 17.62
C ARG A 3 0.23 -1.08 17.42
N GLU A 4 0.56 -2.01 18.30
CA GLU A 4 1.80 -2.79 18.22
C GLU A 4 1.81 -3.77 17.05
N ALA A 5 0.71 -4.53 16.85
CA ALA A 5 0.56 -5.41 15.70
C ALA A 5 0.67 -4.65 14.36
N ILE A 6 0.15 -3.42 14.29
CA ILE A 6 0.33 -2.56 13.11
C ILE A 6 1.81 -2.21 12.88
N ARG A 7 2.57 -1.97 13.96
CA ARG A 7 4.01 -1.68 13.87
C ARG A 7 4.79 -2.91 13.40
N GLN A 8 4.44 -4.10 13.89
CA GLN A 8 5.04 -5.36 13.46
C GLN A 8 4.78 -5.61 11.96
N LEU A 9 3.54 -5.47 11.50
CA LEU A 9 3.20 -5.61 10.07
C LEU A 9 3.97 -4.61 9.19
N LYS A 10 4.12 -3.36 9.64
CA LYS A 10 4.91 -2.35 8.91
C LYS A 10 6.39 -2.75 8.81
N ARG A 11 6.97 -3.30 9.88
CA ARG A 11 8.35 -3.81 9.88
C ARG A 11 8.49 -5.01 8.96
N ALA A 12 7.59 -5.99 9.02
CA ALA A 12 7.60 -7.16 8.15
C ALA A 12 7.58 -6.77 6.64
N VAL A 13 6.76 -5.79 6.28
CA VAL A 13 6.74 -5.22 4.91
C VAL A 13 8.05 -4.51 4.56
N SER A 14 8.60 -3.73 5.50
CA SER A 14 9.80 -2.92 5.28
C SER A 14 11.07 -3.77 5.15
N ASP A 15 11.20 -4.77 6.00
CA ASP A 15 12.44 -5.52 6.22
C ASP A 15 12.46 -6.83 5.43
N GLY A 16 11.30 -7.45 5.20
CA GLY A 16 11.19 -8.78 4.59
C GLY A 16 10.34 -8.86 3.32
N ASN A 17 9.82 -7.73 2.81
CA ASN A 17 8.87 -7.72 1.69
C ASN A 17 7.66 -8.66 1.89
N ASP A 18 7.20 -8.76 3.14
CA ASP A 18 6.11 -9.67 3.51
C ASP A 18 4.79 -9.27 2.81
N ALA A 19 4.42 -10.08 1.82
CA ALA A 19 3.21 -9.93 1.01
C ALA A 19 1.93 -10.09 1.85
N GLN A 20 1.92 -11.00 2.82
CA GLN A 20 0.77 -11.20 3.70
C GLN A 20 0.58 -10.00 4.63
N ALA A 21 1.68 -9.47 5.18
CA ALA A 21 1.62 -8.27 6.01
C ALA A 21 1.14 -7.06 5.21
N MET A 22 1.54 -6.93 3.94
CA MET A 22 1.03 -5.88 3.05
C MET A 22 -0.47 -6.02 2.81
N GLN A 23 -0.96 -7.23 2.53
CA GLN A 23 -2.38 -7.49 2.33
C GLN A 23 -3.21 -7.05 3.54
N VAL A 24 -2.81 -7.46 4.76
CA VAL A 24 -3.50 -7.07 6.00
C VAL A 24 -3.51 -5.54 6.21
N LEU A 25 -2.40 -4.87 5.87
CA LEU A 25 -2.31 -3.42 5.96
C LEU A 25 -3.20 -2.71 4.91
N LEU A 26 -3.31 -3.25 3.71
CA LEU A 26 -4.17 -2.74 2.64
C LEU A 26 -5.65 -2.88 3.01
N GLU A 27 -6.10 -4.09 3.36
CA GLU A 27 -7.48 -4.37 3.79
C GLU A 27 -7.90 -3.44 4.94
N ARG A 28 -7.00 -3.26 5.90
CA ARG A 28 -7.24 -2.30 6.99
C ARG A 28 -7.42 -0.87 6.47
N SER A 29 -6.57 -0.40 5.56
CA SER A 29 -6.71 0.96 5.03
C SER A 29 -8.05 1.18 4.34
N VAL A 30 -8.51 0.20 3.56
CA VAL A 30 -9.83 0.23 2.92
C VAL A 30 -10.94 0.26 3.96
N ARG A 31 -10.89 -0.64 4.95
CA ARG A 31 -11.90 -0.75 6.01
C ARG A 31 -12.08 0.54 6.81
N PHE A 32 -11.02 1.32 7.01
CA PHE A 32 -11.06 2.59 7.72
C PHE A 32 -11.24 3.81 6.77
N GLY A 33 -11.45 3.60 5.47
CA GLY A 33 -11.67 4.68 4.51
C GLY A 33 -10.45 5.57 4.27
N HIS A 34 -9.24 5.07 4.53
CA HIS A 34 -8.01 5.85 4.38
C HIS A 34 -7.60 5.99 2.91
N LYS A 35 -8.27 6.87 2.14
CA LYS A 35 -8.09 7.07 0.68
C LYS A 35 -6.63 6.99 0.21
N ARG A 36 -5.82 8.00 0.53
CA ARG A 36 -4.42 8.11 0.08
C ARG A 36 -3.55 6.93 0.53
N LEU A 37 -3.74 6.46 1.77
CA LEU A 37 -2.94 5.36 2.32
C LEU A 37 -3.34 4.01 1.73
N ALA A 38 -4.62 3.81 1.40
CA ALA A 38 -5.11 2.61 0.72
C ALA A 38 -4.52 2.53 -0.68
N LEU A 39 -4.60 3.62 -1.47
CA LEU A 39 -4.01 3.66 -2.80
C LEU A 39 -2.50 3.43 -2.78
N LEU A 40 -1.78 4.07 -1.85
CA LEU A 40 -0.35 3.83 -1.67
C LEU A 40 -0.03 2.35 -1.42
N ARG A 41 -0.78 1.71 -0.52
CA ARG A 41 -0.59 0.29 -0.19
C ARG A 41 -1.02 -0.64 -1.31
N CYS A 42 -2.03 -0.27 -2.09
CA CYS A 42 -2.46 -1.03 -3.26
C CYS A 42 -1.34 -1.12 -4.28
N LEU A 43 -0.71 0.02 -4.61
CA LEU A 43 0.43 0.07 -5.51
C LEU A 43 1.64 -0.72 -4.96
N GLN A 44 1.87 -0.67 -3.64
CA GLN A 44 2.92 -1.46 -3.00
C GLN A 44 2.60 -2.96 -3.00
N ALA A 45 1.33 -3.34 -2.85
CA ALA A 45 0.87 -4.72 -2.88
C ALA A 45 1.06 -5.33 -4.27
N GLU A 46 0.70 -4.59 -5.33
CA GLU A 46 0.97 -5.02 -6.72
C GLU A 46 2.46 -5.24 -6.97
N GLN A 47 3.33 -4.35 -6.48
CA GLN A 47 4.78 -4.49 -6.61
C GLN A 47 5.34 -5.69 -5.84
N LEU A 48 4.66 -6.15 -4.80
CA LEU A 48 5.01 -7.35 -4.03
C LEU A 48 4.37 -8.63 -4.59
N GLY A 49 3.65 -8.54 -5.72
CA GLY A 49 2.94 -9.69 -6.30
C GLY A 49 1.72 -10.14 -5.50
N VAL A 50 1.21 -9.31 -4.60
CA VAL A 50 -0.01 -9.61 -3.84
C VAL A 50 -1.20 -9.57 -4.79
N LYS A 51 -1.97 -10.67 -4.81
CA LYS A 51 -3.25 -10.71 -5.52
C LYS A 51 -4.30 -9.91 -4.74
N VAL A 52 -4.49 -8.65 -5.11
CA VAL A 52 -5.46 -7.77 -4.47
C VAL A 52 -6.88 -8.19 -4.87
N MET A 53 -7.78 -8.26 -3.89
CA MET A 53 -9.20 -8.58 -4.14
C MET A 53 -9.87 -7.52 -5.02
N PRO A 54 -10.77 -7.90 -5.95
CA PRO A 54 -11.40 -6.97 -6.89
C PRO A 54 -12.09 -5.78 -6.23
N GLU A 55 -12.72 -5.97 -5.07
CA GLU A 55 -13.42 -4.91 -4.32
C GLU A 55 -12.44 -3.86 -3.79
N THR A 56 -11.26 -4.31 -3.36
CA THR A 56 -10.19 -3.41 -2.91
C THR A 56 -9.56 -2.65 -4.06
N LEU A 57 -9.37 -3.32 -5.21
CA LEU A 57 -8.93 -2.65 -6.44
C LEU A 57 -9.93 -1.60 -6.88
N HIS A 58 -11.22 -1.93 -6.88
CA HIS A 58 -12.30 -1.00 -7.25
C HIS A 58 -12.32 0.23 -6.33
N TYR A 59 -12.20 0.04 -5.01
CA TYR A 59 -12.08 1.14 -4.06
C TYR A 59 -10.87 2.03 -4.37
N CYS A 60 -9.71 1.44 -4.65
CA CYS A 60 -8.49 2.20 -4.95
C CYS A 60 -8.59 2.95 -6.28
N GLN A 61 -9.25 2.37 -7.28
CA GLN A 61 -9.55 3.04 -8.56
C GLN A 61 -10.45 4.26 -8.34
N GLN A 62 -11.55 4.11 -7.60
CA GLN A 62 -12.44 5.24 -7.28
C GLN A 62 -11.72 6.36 -6.52
N VAL A 63 -10.76 6.01 -5.65
CA VAL A 63 -9.91 7.01 -4.98
C VAL A 63 -9.03 7.72 -5.99
N ALA A 64 -8.34 6.98 -6.87
CA ALA A 64 -7.46 7.55 -7.89
C ALA A 64 -8.21 8.49 -8.84
N ASP A 65 -9.40 8.10 -9.30
CA ASP A 65 -10.24 8.88 -10.22
C ASP A 65 -10.68 10.23 -9.64
N ARG A 66 -10.79 10.31 -8.30
CA ARG A 66 -11.19 11.52 -7.57
C ARG A 66 -10.02 12.39 -7.14
N MET A 67 -8.78 11.95 -7.35
CA MET A 67 -7.59 12.70 -6.97
C MET A 67 -7.16 13.64 -8.08
N ALA A 68 -6.66 14.82 -7.69
CA ALA A 68 -6.01 15.70 -8.65
C ALA A 68 -4.77 14.99 -9.26
N PRO A 69 -4.47 15.17 -10.55
CA PRO A 69 -3.36 14.48 -11.21
C PRO A 69 -2.02 14.66 -10.48
N ALA A 70 -1.73 15.86 -9.97
CA ALA A 70 -0.51 16.14 -9.21
C ALA A 70 -0.42 15.34 -7.90
N GLU A 71 -1.56 15.11 -7.23
CA GLU A 71 -1.62 14.33 -6.00
C GLU A 71 -1.46 12.83 -6.28
N LEU A 72 -2.15 12.32 -7.31
CA LEU A 72 -2.01 10.94 -7.77
C LEU A 72 -0.55 10.63 -8.12
N GLN A 73 0.09 11.52 -8.88
CA GLN A 73 1.50 11.41 -9.25
C GLN A 73 2.43 11.38 -8.02
N ARG A 74 2.13 12.14 -6.96
CA ARG A 74 2.88 12.06 -5.69
C ARG A 74 2.71 10.70 -5.02
N VAL A 75 1.52 10.12 -5.03
CA VAL A 75 1.26 8.79 -4.43
C VAL A 75 2.00 7.71 -5.19
N ILE A 76 1.97 7.73 -6.53
CA ILE A 76 2.69 6.79 -7.38
C ILE A 76 4.21 6.88 -7.10
N ARG A 77 4.79 8.09 -7.12
CA ARG A 77 6.21 8.29 -6.80
C ARG A 77 6.57 7.81 -5.39
N GLN A 78 5.68 7.99 -4.41
CA GLN A 78 5.90 7.50 -3.05
C GLN A 78 5.90 5.97 -2.99
N ALA A 79 5.00 5.30 -3.72
CA ALA A 79 4.96 3.85 -3.80
C ALA A 79 6.27 3.30 -4.40
N MET A 80 6.76 3.93 -5.46
CA MET A 80 7.98 3.52 -6.17
C MET A 80 9.27 3.82 -5.40
N THR A 81 9.38 4.97 -4.72
CA THR A 81 10.59 5.32 -3.96
C THR A 81 10.80 4.44 -2.73
N ALA A 82 9.72 4.00 -2.10
CA ALA A 82 9.81 2.94 -1.09
C ALA A 82 10.49 1.69 -1.68
N THR A 83 10.25 1.37 -2.95
CA THR A 83 10.82 0.22 -3.68
C THR A 83 12.26 0.45 -4.13
N VAL A 84 12.62 1.66 -4.56
CA VAL A 84 14.00 1.97 -4.95
C VAL A 84 14.95 1.98 -3.76
N ARG A 85 14.54 2.51 -2.59
CA ARG A 85 15.31 2.36 -1.35
C ARG A 85 15.44 0.90 -0.91
N ARG A 86 14.53 0.02 -1.33
CA ARG A 86 14.55 -1.44 -1.05
C ARG A 86 15.47 -2.24 -1.98
N LYS A 87 15.74 -1.79 -3.20
CA LYS A 87 16.65 -2.50 -4.14
C LYS A 87 18.14 -2.17 -3.95
N LEU A 88 18.47 -1.07 -3.28
CA LEU A 88 19.86 -0.61 -3.09
C LEU A 88 20.56 -1.21 -1.86
N ILE A 89 19.90 -2.11 -1.11
CA ILE A 89 20.43 -2.76 0.10
C ILE A 89 20.55 -4.29 -0.09
N ASN A 90 20.34 -4.81 -1.30
CA ASN A 90 20.61 -6.21 -1.64
C ASN A 90 21.92 -6.33 -2.40
#